data_AF-A0A7V9TBR5-F1
#
_entry.id   AF-A0A7V9TBR5-F1
#
_cell.length_a   1.000
_cell.length_b   1.000
_cell.length_c   1.000
_cell.angle_alpha   90.00
_cell.angle_beta   90.00
_cell.angle_gamma   90.00
#
_symmetry.space_group_name_H-M   'P 1'
#
loop_
_entity.id
_entity.type
_entity.pdbx_description
1 polymer ?
#
loop_
_entity_poly.entity_id
_entity_poly.type
_entity_poly.pdbx_seq_one_letter_code
_entity_poly.pdbx_strand_id
1 'polypeptide(L)'
;MSSGDLVTSRDDPESADDLGDLGDRLTLGVAARLSRYLQVLTQARKMGKETISSQELSEYTHINSTQIRRDLSGFGKFGKRGVGYHVESLVSQIRKILRTSGQHNIALFGAGYLGLAIASSDIFADHGFRVVAIFDPAEEKIGEQVGSIAIRHPKELKQVVEEEDIVVGVLAVPTDAAQELADALVAAGVKIIFNYSEALLNVPPEVTVHTSSPAVDLLYALYFYLT
;
A
#
# COMPACT_ATOMS: atom_id res chain seq x y z
N MET A 1 25.90 46.25 30.68
CA MET A 1 25.65 46.70 29.30
C MET A 1 26.61 45.91 28.42
N SER A 2 26.24 45.06 27.47
CA SER A 2 24.99 44.64 26.84
C SER A 2 25.30 43.33 26.13
N SER A 3 24.34 42.39 26.10
CA SER A 3 23.82 41.69 24.90
C SER A 3 24.81 41.19 23.84
N GLY A 4 24.77 39.97 23.32
CA GLY A 4 23.71 38.98 23.20
C GLY A 4 24.12 37.98 22.12
N ASP A 5 23.39 36.87 22.06
CA ASP A 5 23.57 35.66 21.26
C ASP A 5 23.78 35.86 19.75
N LEU A 6 24.43 34.88 19.09
CA LEU A 6 23.73 34.04 18.10
C LEU A 6 24.58 32.82 17.70
N VAL A 7 24.16 31.66 18.19
CA VAL A 7 24.34 30.36 17.54
C VAL A 7 23.51 30.39 16.26
N THR A 8 24.12 30.08 15.11
CA THR A 8 23.38 29.55 13.95
C THR A 8 24.13 28.34 13.40
N SER A 9 23.77 27.17 13.93
CA SER A 9 23.93 25.90 13.24
C SER A 9 23.09 25.95 11.96
N ARG A 10 23.74 25.97 10.81
CA ARG A 10 23.09 25.62 9.54
C ARG A 10 22.98 24.11 9.51
N ASP A 11 21.77 23.60 9.66
CA ASP A 11 21.41 22.24 9.29
C ASP A 11 21.54 22.13 7.77
N ASP A 12 22.58 21.43 7.32
CA ASP A 12 22.72 20.98 5.94
C ASP A 12 21.77 19.80 5.68
N PRO A 13 21.29 19.62 4.43
CA PRO A 13 20.20 18.70 4.11
C PRO A 13 20.65 17.24 4.18
N GLU A 14 19.81 16.39 4.79
CA GLU A 14 19.94 14.92 4.82
C GLU A 14 20.29 14.37 3.41
N SER A 15 21.52 13.90 3.24
CA SER A 15 22.04 13.35 1.99
C SER A 15 21.40 12.00 1.62
N ALA A 16 21.29 11.72 0.32
CA ALA A 16 20.70 10.49 -0.24
C ALA A 16 21.36 9.18 0.24
N ASP A 17 22.60 9.22 0.75
CA ASP A 17 23.32 8.06 1.29
C ASP A 17 22.72 7.50 2.59
N ASP A 18 22.15 8.36 3.46
CA ASP A 18 21.53 7.92 4.73
C ASP A 18 20.26 7.09 4.48
N LEU A 19 19.64 7.26 3.31
CA LEU A 19 18.44 6.51 2.90
C LEU A 19 18.74 5.12 2.36
N GLY A 20 19.95 4.91 1.83
CA GLY A 20 20.44 3.59 1.43
C GLY A 20 20.51 2.63 2.62
N ASP A 21 21.13 3.08 3.73
CA ASP A 21 21.31 2.29 4.97
C ASP A 21 19.97 2.01 5.69
N LEU A 22 19.00 2.93 5.61
CA LEU A 22 17.66 2.73 6.20
C LEU A 22 16.87 1.60 5.53
N GLY A 23 17.07 1.38 4.23
CA GLY A 23 16.41 0.31 3.46
C GLY A 23 16.98 -1.08 3.78
N ASP A 24 18.28 -1.19 4.01
CA ASP A 24 18.97 -2.46 4.29
C ASP A 24 18.64 -3.05 5.67
N ARG A 25 18.10 -2.23 6.58
CA ARG A 25 17.63 -2.65 7.91
C ARG A 25 16.17 -3.11 7.93
N LEU A 26 15.45 -3.01 6.82
CA LEU A 26 14.02 -3.29 6.76
C LEU A 26 13.74 -4.79 6.61
N THR A 27 13.47 -5.46 7.72
CA THR A 27 12.96 -6.85 7.67
C THR A 27 11.51 -6.90 7.17
N LEU A 28 11.11 -8.00 6.52
CA LEU A 28 9.73 -8.22 6.05
C LEU A 28 8.68 -8.00 7.16
N GLY A 29 8.97 -8.46 8.38
CA GLY A 29 8.08 -8.30 9.51
C GLY A 29 7.93 -6.85 9.96
N VAL A 30 8.99 -6.04 9.88
CA VAL A 30 8.91 -4.60 10.17
C VAL A 30 8.17 -3.88 9.05
N ALA A 31 8.43 -4.19 7.78
CA ALA A 31 7.71 -3.62 6.65
C ALA A 31 6.19 -3.82 6.76
N ALA A 32 5.74 -5.06 7.05
CA ALA A 32 4.33 -5.36 7.24
C ALA A 32 3.69 -4.54 8.37
N ARG A 33 4.40 -4.33 9.48
CA ARG A 33 3.92 -3.50 10.60
C ARG A 33 3.92 -2.01 10.27
N LEU A 34 4.95 -1.52 9.58
CA LEU A 34 4.98 -0.13 9.10
C LEU A 34 3.81 0.17 8.16
N SER A 35 3.44 -0.76 7.26
CA SER A 35 2.24 -0.61 6.42
C SER A 35 0.96 -0.49 7.25
N ARG A 36 0.82 -1.28 8.32
CA ARG A 36 -0.31 -1.17 9.26
C ARG A 36 -0.32 0.16 10.01
N TYR A 37 0.86 0.68 10.41
CA TYR A 37 0.96 1.99 11.03
C TYR A 37 0.54 3.08 10.07
N LEU A 38 1.01 3.03 8.82
CA LEU A 38 0.68 3.99 7.78
C LEU A 38 -0.83 4.05 7.51
N GLN A 39 -1.52 2.90 7.51
CA GLN A 39 -2.97 2.84 7.39
C GLN A 39 -3.67 3.65 8.50
N VAL A 40 -3.33 3.39 9.77
CA VAL A 40 -3.94 4.10 10.92
C VAL A 40 -3.59 5.58 10.91
N LEU A 41 -2.33 5.92 10.60
CA LEU A 41 -1.87 7.31 10.52
C LEU A 41 -2.55 8.09 9.40
N THR A 42 -2.80 7.46 8.26
CA THR A 42 -3.53 8.07 7.14
C THR A 42 -4.96 8.41 7.54
N GLN A 43 -5.62 7.54 8.31
CA GLN A 43 -6.94 7.82 8.87
C GLN A 43 -6.90 8.92 9.94
N ALA A 44 -5.94 8.85 10.87
CA ALA A 44 -5.76 9.90 11.88
C ALA A 44 -5.55 11.28 11.25
N ARG A 45 -4.78 11.35 10.15
CA ARG A 45 -4.60 12.57 9.35
C ARG A 45 -5.91 13.06 8.74
N LYS A 46 -6.70 12.18 8.11
CA LYS A 46 -8.02 12.53 7.54
C LYS A 46 -8.98 13.07 8.60
N MET A 47 -8.86 12.59 9.83
CA MET A 47 -9.61 13.08 10.99
C MET A 47 -9.06 14.38 11.59
N GLY A 48 -7.99 14.95 11.03
CA GLY A 48 -7.37 16.20 11.51
C GLY A 48 -6.55 16.05 12.79
N LYS A 49 -6.12 14.84 13.16
CA LYS A 49 -5.24 14.66 14.33
C LYS A 49 -3.82 15.17 14.02
N GLU A 50 -3.32 16.08 14.84
CA GLU A 50 -1.94 16.57 14.74
C GLU A 50 -0.92 15.57 15.29
N THR A 51 -1.28 14.89 16.38
CA THR A 51 -0.41 13.94 17.08
C THR A 51 -1.13 12.63 17.40
N ILE A 52 -0.37 11.54 17.48
CA ILE A 52 -0.85 10.23 17.94
C ILE A 52 0.19 9.55 18.82
N SER A 53 -0.24 8.92 19.91
CA SER A 53 0.66 8.17 20.79
C SER A 53 0.89 6.73 20.30
N SER A 54 1.96 6.08 20.76
CA SER A 54 2.17 4.64 20.53
C SER A 54 1.07 3.77 21.17
N GLN A 55 0.38 4.29 22.18
CA GLN A 55 -0.71 3.57 22.85
C GLN A 55 -1.96 3.60 21.96
N GLU A 56 -2.35 4.77 21.46
CA GLU A 56 -3.45 4.88 20.49
C GLU A 56 -3.17 4.06 19.23
N LEU A 57 -1.95 4.12 18.67
CA LEU A 57 -1.59 3.26 17.52
C LEU A 57 -1.74 1.77 17.86
N SER A 58 -1.45 1.35 19.09
CA SER A 58 -1.58 -0.06 19.49
C SER A 58 -3.03 -0.54 19.52
N GLU A 59 -3.96 0.34 19.86
CA GLU A 59 -5.40 0.02 19.92
C GLU A 59 -5.96 -0.32 18.54
N TYR A 60 -5.54 0.43 17.51
CA TYR A 60 -6.02 0.22 16.13
C TYR A 60 -5.22 -0.82 15.34
N THR A 61 -3.94 -1.03 15.68
CA THR A 61 -3.07 -1.94 14.92
C THR A 61 -2.95 -3.33 15.56
N HIS A 62 -3.39 -3.46 16.81
CA HIS A 62 -3.19 -4.61 17.69
C HIS A 62 -1.72 -5.00 17.86
N ILE A 63 -0.81 -4.05 17.70
CA ILE A 63 0.63 -4.23 17.93
C ILE A 63 1.01 -3.51 19.22
N ASN A 64 1.67 -4.19 20.14
CA ASN A 64 2.06 -3.63 21.43
C ASN A 64 2.83 -2.30 21.28
N SER A 65 2.49 -1.28 22.07
CA SER A 65 3.12 0.04 22.03
C SER A 65 4.64 0.01 22.20
N THR A 66 5.20 -0.96 22.94
CA THR A 66 6.65 -1.18 23.06
C THR A 66 7.26 -1.65 21.74
N GLN A 67 6.57 -2.53 21.00
CA GLN A 67 7.00 -2.94 19.67
C GLN A 67 6.96 -1.76 18.70
N ILE A 68 5.89 -0.96 18.71
CA ILE A 68 5.75 0.23 17.85
C ILE A 68 6.91 1.19 18.10
N ARG A 69 7.21 1.50 19.37
CA ARG A 69 8.35 2.34 19.73
C ARG A 69 9.67 1.78 19.21
N ARG A 70 9.88 0.46 19.33
CA ARG A 70 11.09 -0.21 18.85
C ARG A 70 11.24 -0.15 17.33
N ASP A 71 10.16 -0.45 16.61
CA ASP A 71 10.15 -0.43 15.14
C ASP A 71 10.47 0.98 14.63
N LEU A 72 9.81 2.00 15.18
CA LEU A 72 10.05 3.38 14.78
C LEU A 72 11.45 3.84 15.18
N SER A 73 11.91 3.55 16.40
CA SER A 73 13.25 4.00 16.85
C SER A 73 14.39 3.46 15.98
N GLY A 74 14.18 2.35 15.26
CA GLY A 74 15.16 1.80 14.32
C GLY A 74 15.46 2.68 13.11
N PHE A 75 14.58 3.63 12.78
CA PHE A 75 14.68 4.50 11.59
C PHE A 75 14.91 5.98 11.93
N GLY A 76 15.14 6.31 13.21
CA GLY A 76 15.33 7.69 13.66
C GLY A 76 14.55 8.04 14.93
N LYS A 77 14.59 9.33 15.30
CA LYS A 77 13.88 9.85 16.48
C LYS A 77 12.48 10.32 16.08
N PHE A 78 11.49 9.46 16.30
CA PHE A 78 10.10 9.78 16.05
C PHE A 78 9.43 10.27 17.33
N GLY A 79 8.98 11.53 17.31
CA GLY A 79 8.14 12.10 18.37
C GLY A 79 8.87 12.57 19.63
N LYS A 80 8.09 13.07 20.59
CA LYS A 80 8.57 13.59 21.88
C LYS A 80 7.88 12.85 23.02
N ARG A 81 8.64 12.45 24.06
CA ARG A 81 8.08 11.80 25.27
C ARG A 81 6.96 12.67 25.85
N GLY A 82 5.81 12.06 26.10
CA GLY A 82 4.62 12.73 26.64
C GLY A 82 3.75 13.47 25.60
N VAL A 83 4.20 13.59 24.35
CA VAL A 83 3.45 14.25 23.26
C VAL A 83 3.01 13.25 22.19
N GLY A 84 3.83 12.24 21.91
CA GLY A 84 3.57 11.27 20.84
C GLY A 84 4.25 11.66 19.53
N TYR A 85 3.71 11.17 18.41
CA TYR A 85 4.23 11.37 17.07
C TYR A 85 3.41 12.40 16.31
N HIS A 86 4.06 13.35 15.64
CA HIS A 86 3.38 14.21 14.67
C HIS A 86 2.93 13.38 13.47
N VAL A 87 1.63 13.41 13.18
CA VAL A 87 1.01 12.51 12.21
C VAL A 87 1.58 12.74 10.81
N GLU A 88 1.62 13.98 10.32
CA GLU A 88 2.11 14.30 8.97
C GLU A 88 3.57 13.89 8.75
N SER A 89 4.44 14.22 9.71
CA SER A 89 5.85 13.88 9.65
C SER A 89 6.06 12.36 9.65
N LEU A 90 5.34 11.65 10.54
CA LEU A 90 5.46 10.19 10.64
C LEU A 90 4.92 9.48 9.38
N VAL A 91 3.80 9.94 8.80
CA VAL A 91 3.31 9.44 7.51
C VAL A 91 4.37 9.60 6.41
N SER A 92 4.95 10.79 6.31
CA SER A 92 5.94 11.11 5.28
C SER A 92 7.19 10.24 5.42
N GLN A 93 7.69 10.06 6.64
CA GLN A 93 8.86 9.23 6.92
C GLN A 93 8.60 7.74 6.69
N ILE A 94 7.45 7.20 7.12
CA ILE A 94 7.10 5.79 6.86
C ILE A 94 6.97 5.53 5.35
N ARG A 95 6.37 6.44 4.57
CA ARG A 95 6.33 6.32 3.10
C ARG A 95 7.73 6.34 2.47
N LYS A 96 8.65 7.12 3.02
CA LYS A 96 10.07 7.14 2.60
C LYS A 96 10.75 5.79 2.87
N ILE A 97 10.58 5.25 4.08
CA ILE A 97 11.15 3.96 4.50
C ILE A 97 10.61 2.80 3.64
N LEU A 98 9.29 2.76 3.43
CA LEU A 98 8.64 1.74 2.61
C LEU A 98 8.92 1.90 1.10
N ARG A 99 9.64 2.95 0.70
CA ARG A 99 9.88 3.33 -0.72
C ARG A 99 8.57 3.52 -1.50
N THR A 100 7.49 3.86 -0.81
CA THR A 100 6.16 4.16 -1.36
C THR A 100 5.96 5.66 -1.56
N SER A 101 7.05 6.40 -1.72
CA SER A 101 7.02 7.86 -1.94
C SER A 101 6.58 8.22 -3.36
N GLY A 102 6.57 7.25 -4.28
CA GLY A 102 6.09 7.39 -5.65
C GLY A 102 4.66 6.86 -5.84
N GLN A 103 4.11 7.09 -7.04
CA GLN A 103 2.88 6.44 -7.46
C GLN A 103 3.22 5.09 -8.11
N HIS A 104 2.53 4.03 -7.70
CA HIS A 104 2.65 2.70 -8.27
C HIS A 104 1.42 2.44 -9.15
N ASN A 105 1.67 2.23 -10.44
CA ASN A 105 0.61 1.97 -11.41
C ASN A 105 0.11 0.53 -11.29
N ILE A 106 -1.21 0.40 -11.19
CA ILE A 106 -1.88 -0.90 -11.06
C ILE A 106 -2.92 -1.07 -12.16
N ALA A 107 -3.06 -2.30 -12.66
CA ALA A 107 -4.11 -2.69 -13.59
C ALA A 107 -5.16 -3.54 -12.88
N LEU A 108 -6.44 -3.22 -13.12
CA LEU A 108 -7.57 -3.96 -12.60
C LEU A 108 -8.17 -4.85 -13.70
N PHE A 109 -8.44 -6.11 -13.37
CA PHE A 109 -9.10 -7.08 -14.24
C PHE A 109 -10.46 -7.45 -13.66
N GLY A 110 -11.49 -7.32 -14.48
CA GLY A 110 -12.89 -7.48 -14.11
C GLY A 110 -13.54 -6.14 -13.78
N ALA A 111 -14.40 -5.65 -14.67
CA ALA A 111 -15.25 -4.48 -14.44
C ALA A 111 -16.65 -4.93 -13.95
N GLY A 112 -16.68 -5.87 -13.01
CA GLY A 112 -17.88 -6.24 -12.25
C GLY A 112 -18.06 -5.35 -11.02
N TYR A 113 -19.03 -5.66 -10.16
CA TYR A 113 -19.31 -4.85 -8.97
C TYR A 113 -18.09 -4.62 -8.07
N LEU A 114 -17.30 -5.67 -7.79
CA LEU A 114 -16.12 -5.55 -6.94
C LEU A 114 -15.02 -4.72 -7.62
N GLY A 115 -14.74 -4.98 -8.90
CA GLY A 115 -13.73 -4.22 -9.64
C GLY A 115 -14.10 -2.74 -9.75
N LEU A 116 -15.35 -2.42 -10.10
CA LEU A 116 -15.81 -1.03 -10.15
C LEU A 116 -15.72 -0.35 -8.77
N ALA A 117 -16.07 -1.06 -7.69
CA ALA A 117 -15.91 -0.54 -6.33
C ALA A 117 -14.43 -0.24 -6.01
N ILE A 118 -13.51 -1.13 -6.39
CA ILE A 118 -12.06 -0.94 -6.26
C ILE A 118 -11.59 0.28 -7.08
N ALA A 119 -11.96 0.36 -8.36
CA ALA A 119 -11.55 1.43 -9.26
C ALA A 119 -12.05 2.81 -8.84
N SER A 120 -13.24 2.87 -8.25
CA SER A 120 -13.85 4.12 -7.74
C SER A 120 -13.37 4.53 -6.35
N SER A 121 -12.57 3.69 -5.68
CA SER A 121 -12.20 3.90 -4.29
C SER A 121 -10.88 4.68 -4.12
N ASP A 122 -10.89 5.66 -3.21
CA ASP A 122 -9.67 6.36 -2.78
C ASP A 122 -8.69 5.46 -2.00
N ILE A 123 -9.08 4.22 -1.66
CA ILE A 123 -8.28 3.29 -0.84
C ILE A 123 -6.87 3.09 -1.43
N PHE A 124 -6.77 2.95 -2.75
CA PHE A 124 -5.48 2.77 -3.43
C PHE A 124 -4.70 4.09 -3.52
N ALA A 125 -5.38 5.18 -3.87
CA ALA A 125 -4.78 6.51 -4.00
C ALA A 125 -4.15 6.99 -2.68
N ASP A 126 -4.82 6.75 -1.55
CA ASP A 126 -4.32 7.07 -0.21
C ASP A 126 -2.96 6.42 0.11
N HIS A 127 -2.67 5.28 -0.51
CA HIS A 127 -1.48 4.47 -0.26
C HIS A 127 -0.46 4.56 -1.39
N GLY A 128 -0.61 5.52 -2.32
CA GLY A 128 0.33 5.73 -3.41
C GLY A 128 0.13 4.77 -4.58
N PHE A 129 -1.02 4.10 -4.68
CA PHE A 129 -1.37 3.29 -5.84
C PHE A 129 -2.32 4.03 -6.75
N ARG A 130 -2.12 3.93 -8.06
CA ARG A 130 -2.99 4.53 -9.07
C ARG A 130 -3.49 3.44 -9.99
N VAL A 131 -4.82 3.28 -10.06
CA VAL A 131 -5.43 2.48 -11.13
C VAL A 131 -5.23 3.25 -12.42
N VAL A 132 -4.54 2.65 -13.39
CA VAL A 132 -4.26 3.28 -14.70
C VAL A 132 -4.98 2.56 -15.85
N ALA A 133 -5.37 1.30 -15.63
CA ALA A 133 -6.07 0.49 -16.61
C ALA A 133 -7.10 -0.41 -15.94
N ILE A 134 -8.23 -0.59 -16.62
CA ILE A 134 -9.29 -1.53 -16.25
C ILE A 134 -9.58 -2.40 -17.46
N PHE A 135 -9.63 -3.72 -17.27
CA PHE A 135 -9.83 -4.69 -18.33
C PHE A 135 -11.07 -5.54 -18.08
N ASP A 136 -11.88 -5.76 -19.12
CA ASP A 136 -13.01 -6.68 -19.10
C ASP A 136 -13.22 -7.26 -20.52
N PRO A 137 -13.49 -8.57 -20.68
CA PRO A 137 -13.71 -9.16 -22.00
C PRO A 137 -15.09 -8.86 -22.60
N ALA A 138 -16.05 -8.34 -21.82
CA ALA A 138 -17.39 -8.04 -22.29
C ALA A 138 -17.40 -6.87 -23.30
N GLU A 139 -17.75 -7.14 -24.56
CA GLU A 139 -17.70 -6.15 -25.65
C GLU A 139 -18.54 -4.91 -25.36
N GLU A 140 -19.67 -5.09 -24.68
CA GLU A 140 -20.57 -4.00 -24.29
C GLU A 140 -19.94 -3.02 -23.28
N LYS A 141 -18.94 -3.46 -22.51
CA LYS A 141 -18.25 -2.61 -21.52
C LYS A 141 -17.04 -1.89 -22.09
N ILE A 142 -16.47 -2.40 -23.18
CA ILE A 142 -15.24 -1.83 -23.74
C ILE A 142 -15.51 -0.36 -24.16
N GLY A 143 -14.67 0.55 -23.69
CA GLY A 143 -14.80 1.98 -23.90
C GLY A 143 -15.70 2.72 -22.90
N GLU A 144 -16.45 2.00 -22.04
CA GLU A 144 -17.14 2.64 -20.91
C GLU A 144 -16.13 3.28 -19.96
N GLN A 145 -16.53 4.41 -19.35
CA GLN A 145 -15.66 5.20 -18.49
C GLN A 145 -15.92 4.89 -17.01
N VAL A 146 -14.85 4.56 -16.28
CA VAL A 146 -14.86 4.49 -14.82
C VAL A 146 -14.01 5.64 -14.31
N GLY A 147 -14.69 6.74 -13.95
CA GLY A 147 -14.03 8.02 -13.67
C GLY A 147 -13.37 8.58 -14.93
N SER A 148 -12.04 8.51 -15.01
CA SER A 148 -11.24 8.97 -16.15
C SER A 148 -10.59 7.85 -16.96
N ILE A 149 -10.85 6.59 -16.59
CA ILE A 149 -10.22 5.40 -17.18
C ILE A 149 -11.25 4.67 -18.02
N ALA A 150 -10.94 4.46 -19.29
CA ALA A 150 -11.77 3.66 -20.18
C ALA A 150 -11.48 2.16 -19.97
N ILE A 151 -12.53 1.34 -19.97
CA ILE A 151 -12.40 -0.12 -19.92
C ILE A 151 -11.82 -0.62 -21.26
N ARG A 152 -10.82 -1.48 -21.18
CA ARG A 152 -10.06 -2.04 -22.32
C ARG A 152 -10.29 -3.54 -22.45
N HIS A 153 -9.99 -4.08 -23.63
CA HIS A 153 -10.00 -5.54 -23.80
C HIS A 153 -8.72 -6.14 -23.19
N PRO A 154 -8.78 -7.27 -22.46
CA PRO A 154 -7.59 -7.98 -21.97
C PRO A 154 -6.52 -8.34 -23.02
N LYS A 155 -6.83 -8.28 -24.33
CA LYS A 155 -5.85 -8.51 -25.40
C LYS A 155 -4.82 -7.39 -25.49
N GLU A 156 -5.17 -6.20 -25.02
CA GLU A 156 -4.28 -5.04 -24.94
C GLU A 156 -3.35 -5.10 -23.70
N LEU A 157 -3.53 -6.08 -22.80
CA LEU A 157 -2.84 -6.18 -21.51
C LEU A 157 -1.34 -5.98 -21.63
N LYS A 158 -0.67 -6.74 -22.50
CA LYS A 158 0.79 -6.72 -22.59
C LYS A 158 1.30 -5.33 -22.96
N GLN A 159 0.68 -4.72 -23.97
CA GLN A 159 1.04 -3.38 -24.42
C GLN A 159 0.85 -2.35 -23.30
N VAL A 160 -0.30 -2.37 -22.64
CA VAL A 160 -0.62 -1.40 -21.59
C VAL A 160 0.27 -1.58 -20.37
N VAL A 161 0.63 -2.81 -20.00
CA VAL A 161 1.56 -3.08 -18.89
C VAL A 161 2.93 -2.44 -19.14
N GLU A 162 3.43 -2.53 -20.37
CA GLU A 162 4.70 -1.92 -20.78
C GLU A 162 4.59 -0.38 -20.86
N GLU A 163 3.52 0.15 -21.45
CA GLU A 163 3.33 1.61 -21.65
C GLU A 163 3.10 2.38 -20.34
N GLU A 164 2.41 1.76 -19.39
CA GLU A 164 2.00 2.40 -18.13
C GLU A 164 2.86 1.96 -16.93
N ASP A 165 3.97 1.25 -17.16
CA ASP A 165 4.86 0.75 -16.08
C ASP A 165 4.09 0.04 -14.95
N ILE A 166 3.15 -0.84 -15.31
CA ILE A 166 2.28 -1.52 -14.34
C ILE A 166 3.08 -2.52 -13.53
N VAL A 167 3.08 -2.34 -12.21
CA VAL A 167 3.83 -3.19 -11.26
C VAL A 167 2.94 -4.18 -10.51
N VAL A 168 1.63 -3.93 -10.48
CA VAL A 168 0.63 -4.75 -9.77
C VAL A 168 -0.58 -5.04 -10.65
N GLY A 169 -0.96 -6.31 -10.74
CA GLY A 169 -2.25 -6.73 -11.30
C GLY A 169 -3.27 -7.04 -10.20
N VAL A 170 -4.48 -6.52 -10.31
CA VAL A 170 -5.60 -6.82 -9.40
C VAL A 170 -6.62 -7.67 -10.13
N LEU A 171 -6.82 -8.91 -9.69
CA LEU A 171 -7.77 -9.85 -10.28
C LEU A 171 -9.07 -9.84 -9.48
N ALA A 172 -10.10 -9.17 -10.01
CA ALA A 172 -11.47 -9.16 -9.50
C ALA A 172 -12.42 -9.86 -10.49
N VAL A 173 -11.98 -11.04 -10.95
CA VAL A 173 -12.65 -11.86 -11.98
C VAL A 173 -13.19 -13.16 -11.38
N PRO A 174 -14.09 -13.86 -12.09
CA PRO A 174 -14.45 -15.24 -11.77
C PRO A 174 -13.23 -16.18 -11.68
N THR A 175 -13.33 -17.20 -10.83
CA THR A 175 -12.24 -18.15 -10.51
C THR A 175 -11.64 -18.85 -11.73
N ASP A 176 -12.47 -19.19 -12.71
CA ASP A 176 -12.08 -19.89 -13.95
C ASP A 176 -11.22 -19.02 -14.89
N ALA A 177 -11.41 -17.69 -14.88
CA ALA A 177 -10.64 -16.76 -15.68
C ALA A 177 -9.32 -16.31 -15.03
N ALA A 178 -9.16 -16.52 -13.72
CA ALA A 178 -8.09 -15.91 -12.94
C ALA A 178 -6.69 -16.42 -13.31
N GLN A 179 -6.52 -17.72 -13.58
CA GLN A 179 -5.21 -18.30 -13.91
C GLN A 179 -4.67 -17.78 -15.24
N GLU A 180 -5.50 -17.74 -16.28
CA GLU A 180 -5.08 -17.26 -17.61
C GLU A 180 -4.60 -15.79 -17.54
N LEU A 181 -5.32 -14.95 -16.79
CA LEU A 181 -4.92 -13.56 -16.58
C LEU A 181 -3.66 -13.44 -15.74
N ALA A 182 -3.48 -14.29 -14.73
CA ALA A 182 -2.24 -14.35 -13.96
C ALA A 182 -1.05 -14.70 -14.84
N ASP A 183 -1.17 -15.73 -15.69
CA ASP A 183 -0.12 -16.13 -16.63
C ASP A 183 0.23 -15.00 -17.61
N ALA A 184 -0.78 -14.30 -18.13
CA ALA A 184 -0.60 -13.16 -19.02
C ALA A 184 0.11 -11.98 -18.33
N LEU A 185 -0.25 -11.67 -17.07
CA LEU A 185 0.41 -10.65 -16.26
C LEU A 185 1.88 -11.00 -16.00
N VAL A 186 2.16 -12.25 -15.64
CA VAL A 186 3.52 -12.74 -15.42
C VAL A 186 4.34 -12.65 -16.69
N ALA A 187 3.78 -13.05 -17.83
CA ALA A 187 4.43 -12.95 -19.14
C ALA A 187 4.70 -11.49 -19.55
N ALA A 188 3.86 -10.55 -19.11
CA ALA A 188 4.06 -9.12 -19.30
C ALA A 188 5.04 -8.49 -18.27
N GLY A 189 5.58 -9.27 -17.34
CA GLY A 189 6.60 -8.82 -16.39
C GLY A 189 6.08 -8.35 -15.03
N VAL A 190 4.77 -8.41 -14.79
CA VAL A 190 4.16 -8.05 -13.50
C VAL A 190 4.64 -9.00 -12.40
N LYS A 191 5.04 -8.45 -11.25
CA LYS A 191 5.64 -9.21 -10.14
C LYS A 191 4.72 -9.37 -8.93
N ILE A 192 3.63 -8.61 -8.85
CA ILE A 192 2.70 -8.64 -7.72
C ILE A 192 1.28 -8.79 -8.26
N ILE A 193 0.57 -9.79 -7.76
CA ILE A 193 -0.83 -10.04 -8.09
C ILE A 193 -1.67 -9.99 -6.82
N PHE A 194 -2.65 -9.09 -6.78
CA PHE A 194 -3.71 -9.10 -5.78
C PHE A 194 -4.89 -9.90 -6.32
N ASN A 195 -5.13 -11.05 -5.71
CA ASN A 195 -6.16 -11.98 -6.13
C ASN A 195 -7.40 -11.84 -5.24
N TYR A 196 -8.48 -11.30 -5.78
CA TYR A 196 -9.80 -11.30 -5.14
C TYR A 196 -10.68 -12.47 -5.62
N SER A 197 -10.18 -13.30 -6.55
CA SER A 197 -10.83 -14.55 -6.87
C SER A 197 -10.52 -15.62 -5.81
N GLU A 198 -11.29 -16.71 -5.80
CA GLU A 198 -11.01 -17.88 -4.97
C GLU A 198 -9.98 -18.83 -5.61
N ALA A 199 -9.42 -18.47 -6.78
CA ALA A 199 -8.49 -19.32 -7.50
C ALA A 199 -7.16 -19.48 -6.76
N LEU A 200 -6.66 -20.70 -6.72
CA LEU A 200 -5.28 -21.00 -6.32
C LEU A 200 -4.38 -20.79 -7.53
N LEU A 201 -3.78 -19.61 -7.63
CA LEU A 201 -2.93 -19.25 -8.76
C LEU A 201 -1.59 -19.98 -8.72
N ASN A 202 -1.24 -20.63 -9.81
CA ASN A 202 0.07 -21.22 -10.03
C ASN A 202 0.95 -20.21 -10.77
N VAL A 203 1.88 -19.57 -10.06
CA VAL A 203 2.81 -18.58 -10.64
C VAL A 203 4.26 -18.91 -10.28
N PRO A 204 5.24 -18.41 -11.04
CA PRO A 204 6.65 -18.58 -10.70
C PRO A 204 7.02 -18.00 -9.31
N PRO A 205 8.05 -18.53 -8.63
CA PRO A 205 8.44 -18.10 -7.28
C PRO A 205 8.78 -16.62 -7.13
N GLU A 206 9.21 -15.97 -8.21
CA GLU A 206 9.52 -14.54 -8.24
C GLU A 206 8.27 -13.63 -8.28
N VAL A 207 7.08 -14.21 -8.43
CA VAL A 207 5.80 -13.49 -8.45
C VAL A 207 5.11 -13.67 -7.10
N THR A 208 4.77 -12.56 -6.46
CA THR A 208 4.05 -12.57 -5.19
C THR A 208 2.56 -12.50 -5.43
N VAL A 209 1.80 -13.45 -4.88
CA VAL A 209 0.34 -13.45 -4.91
C VAL A 209 -0.20 -13.15 -3.52
N HIS A 210 -1.04 -12.13 -3.43
CA HIS A 210 -1.80 -11.79 -2.24
C HIS A 210 -3.27 -12.07 -2.47
N THR A 211 -3.77 -13.16 -1.88
CA THR A 211 -5.20 -13.50 -1.97
C THR A 211 -5.97 -12.85 -0.84
N SER A 212 -7.00 -12.06 -1.18
CA SER A 212 -7.89 -11.41 -0.23
C SER A 212 -9.21 -12.17 -0.15
N SER A 213 -9.57 -12.68 1.02
CA SER A 213 -10.86 -13.34 1.26
C SER A 213 -11.50 -12.81 2.54
N PRO A 214 -12.53 -11.95 2.44
CA PRO A 214 -13.27 -11.48 3.61
C PRO A 214 -13.83 -12.61 4.47
N ALA A 215 -14.17 -13.75 3.86
CA ALA A 215 -14.64 -14.93 4.59
C ALA A 215 -13.56 -15.51 5.51
N VAL A 216 -12.30 -15.59 5.04
CA VAL A 216 -11.17 -16.05 5.85
C VAL A 216 -10.90 -15.09 7.00
N ASP A 217 -10.95 -13.77 6.74
CA ASP A 217 -10.78 -12.76 7.77
C ASP A 217 -11.87 -12.83 8.85
N LEU A 218 -13.12 -13.09 8.46
CA LEU A 218 -14.23 -13.30 9.39
C LEU A 218 -14.05 -14.56 10.23
N LEU A 219 -13.60 -15.68 9.64
CA LEU A 219 -13.30 -16.91 10.38
C LEU A 219 -12.21 -16.68 11.44
N TYR A 220 -11.16 -15.93 11.08
CA TYR A 220 -10.12 -15.54 12.03
C TYR A 220 -10.67 -14.64 13.15
N ALA A 221 -11.51 -13.65 12.82
CA ALA A 221 -12.14 -12.79 13.82
C ALA A 221 -13.04 -13.57 14.79
N LEU A 222 -13.81 -14.54 14.27
CA LEU A 222 -14.68 -15.40 15.08
C LEU A 222 -13.90 -16.23 16.10
N TYR A 223 -12.69 -16.69 15.77
CA TYR A 223 -11.85 -17.43 16.71
C TYR A 223 -11.62 -16.67 18.02
N PHE A 224 -11.36 -15.35 17.96
CA PHE A 224 -11.12 -14.54 19.17
C PHE A 224 -12.41 -14.19 19.92
N TYR A 225 -13.57 -14.28 19.28
CA TYR A 225 -14.85 -13.96 19.90
C TYR A 225 -15.51 -15.19 20.55
N LEU A 226 -15.27 -16.38 20.00
CA LEU A 226 -15.85 -17.62 20.50
C LEU A 226 -15.00 -18.28 21.60
N THR A 227 -13.88 -17.67 21.98
CA THR A 227 -13.01 -18.05 23.10
C THR A 227 -13.07 -17.00 24.20
#